data_AF-A0A0F9G8K3-F1
#
_entry.id   AF-A0A0F9G8K3-F1
#
_cell.length_a   1.000
_cell.length_b   1.000
_cell.length_c   1.000
_cell.angle_alpha   90.00
_cell.angle_beta   90.00
_cell.angle_gamma   90.00
#
_symmetry.space_group_name_H-M   'P 1'
#
loop_
_entity.id
_entity.type
_entity.pdbx_description
1 polymer ?
#
loop_
_entity_poly.entity_id
_entity_poly.type
_entity_poly.pdbx_seq_one_letter_code
_entity_poly.pdbx_strand_id
1 'polypeptide(L)'
;MLFPHYNNLDEASSLRSPQIATYLVGKGYDVTVFAPGVNLRSQKILPELVGKLYSDSYVDGVRVIRPRSLQKFRRSFFHRLAFEALFALGVAALLFKVKRPDVVMGAYPPALLPQIGLI
;
A
#
# COMPACT_ATOMS: atom_id res chain seq x y z
N MET A 1 1.40 3.81 -10.37
CA MET A 1 0.40 2.76 -10.05
C MET A 1 0.07 2.77 -8.56
N LEU A 2 -1.05 2.22 -8.12
CA LEU A 2 -1.46 2.20 -6.72
C LEU A 2 -1.81 0.76 -6.32
N PHE A 3 -0.99 0.15 -5.47
CA PHE A 3 -1.19 -1.22 -5.00
C PHE A 3 -1.24 -1.24 -3.47
N PRO A 4 -2.42 -1.37 -2.84
CA PRO A 4 -2.59 -1.30 -1.39
C PRO A 4 -2.02 -2.51 -0.63
N HIS A 5 -1.10 -3.27 -1.21
CA HIS A 5 -0.66 -4.56 -0.70
C HIS A 5 0.85 -4.80 -0.87
N TYR A 6 1.66 -3.80 -0.53
CA TYR A 6 3.12 -3.90 -0.55
C TYR A 6 3.64 -4.01 0.90
N ASN A 7 3.44 -5.17 1.52
CA ASN A 7 3.91 -5.43 2.89
C ASN A 7 5.43 -5.57 2.92
N ASN A 8 5.98 -6.43 2.06
CA ASN A 8 7.40 -6.62 1.71
C ASN A 8 7.43 -7.68 0.59
N LEU A 9 8.28 -7.52 -0.43
CA LEU A 9 8.44 -8.52 -1.51
C LEU A 9 8.86 -9.89 -0.96
N ASP A 10 9.62 -9.90 0.15
CA ASP A 10 10.11 -11.11 0.83
C ASP A 10 9.07 -11.82 1.70
N GLU A 11 8.00 -11.14 2.14
CA GLU A 11 6.95 -11.79 2.94
C GLU A 11 5.90 -12.42 2.03
N ALA A 12 6.28 -13.48 1.30
CA ALA A 12 5.41 -14.47 0.64
C ALA A 12 3.99 -13.96 0.33
N SER A 13 3.92 -12.85 -0.39
CA SER A 13 2.68 -12.18 -0.66
C SER A 13 2.10 -12.89 -1.87
N SER A 14 1.03 -13.68 -1.67
CA SER A 14 0.23 -14.32 -2.73
C SER A 14 -0.39 -13.33 -3.73
N LEU A 15 -0.05 -12.05 -3.61
CA LEU A 15 -0.63 -10.94 -4.33
C LEU A 15 0.18 -10.74 -5.61
N ARG A 16 -0.55 -10.61 -6.72
CA ARG A 16 0.03 -10.36 -8.05
C ARG A 16 0.57 -8.94 -8.19
N SER A 17 0.18 -8.03 -7.30
CA SER A 17 0.51 -6.61 -7.40
C SER A 17 2.02 -6.31 -7.35
N PRO A 18 2.81 -6.86 -6.42
CA PRO A 18 4.27 -6.72 -6.46
C PRO A 18 4.89 -7.33 -7.72
N GLN A 19 4.43 -8.50 -8.16
CA GLN A 19 4.93 -9.16 -9.37
C GLN A 19 4.71 -8.32 -10.63
N ILE A 20 3.52 -7.70 -10.77
CA ILE A 20 3.21 -6.80 -11.87
C ILE A 20 4.12 -5.56 -11.83
N ALA A 21 4.31 -4.96 -10.65
CA ALA A 21 5.18 -3.80 -10.50
C ALA A 21 6.62 -4.12 -10.89
N THR A 22 7.18 -5.21 -10.39
CA THR A 22 8.55 -5.65 -10.71
C THR A 22 8.69 -6.01 -12.18
N TYR A 23 7.70 -6.69 -12.78
CA TYR A 23 7.70 -6.99 -14.22
C TYR A 23 7.74 -5.72 -15.07
N LEU A 24 6.96 -4.69 -14.72
CA LEU A 24 6.92 -3.42 -15.44
C LEU A 24 8.23 -2.64 -15.30
N VAL A 25 8.82 -2.59 -14.10
CA VAL A 25 10.16 -2.02 -13.93
C VAL A 25 11.18 -2.77 -14.79
N GLY A 26 11.10 -4.10 -14.86
CA GLY A 26 11.93 -4.93 -15.74
C GLY A 26 11.73 -4.69 -17.24
N LYS A 27 10.65 -4.00 -17.64
CA LYS A 27 10.40 -3.53 -19.02
C LYS A 27 10.82 -2.07 -19.24
N GLY A 28 11.43 -1.42 -18.25
CA GLY A 28 11.91 -0.04 -18.33
C GLY A 28 10.86 1.01 -17.98
N TYR A 29 9.72 0.62 -17.41
CA TYR A 29 8.70 1.58 -16.95
C TYR A 29 9.07 2.16 -15.57
N ASP A 30 8.80 3.45 -15.37
CA ASP A 30 8.86 4.08 -14.04
C ASP A 30 7.58 3.72 -13.25
N VAL A 31 7.76 2.92 -12.19
CA VAL A 31 6.64 2.42 -11.39
C VAL A 31 6.74 2.98 -9.97
N THR A 32 5.81 3.89 -9.66
CA THR A 32 5.50 4.26 -8.28
C THR A 32 4.32 3.43 -7.77
N VAL A 33 4.35 3.05 -6.49
CA VAL A 33 3.35 2.26 -5.78
C VAL A 33 3.01 2.92 -4.46
N PHE A 34 1.71 3.11 -4.21
CA PHE A 34 1.22 3.48 -2.89
C PHE A 34 0.74 2.27 -2.11
N ALA A 35 1.29 2.07 -0.92
CA ALA A 35 0.99 0.93 -0.04
C ALA A 35 0.71 1.38 1.40
N PRO A 36 -0.10 0.64 2.18
CA PRO A 36 -0.42 1.01 3.54
C PRO A 36 0.82 1.01 4.43
N GLY A 37 0.89 1.96 5.35
CA GLY A 37 2.01 2.14 6.28
C GLY A 37 2.01 1.20 7.48
N VAL A 38 1.28 0.10 7.39
CA VAL A 38 1.13 -0.91 8.45
C VAL A 38 1.30 -2.29 7.84
N ASN A 39 1.93 -3.19 8.58
CA ASN A 39 1.93 -4.60 8.19
C ASN A 39 0.52 -5.17 8.40
N LEU A 40 -0.13 -5.61 7.32
CA LEU A 40 -1.53 -6.07 7.38
C LEU A 40 -1.74 -7.34 8.23
N ARG A 41 -0.69 -8.10 8.52
CA ARG A 41 -0.70 -9.31 9.37
C ARG A 41 -0.49 -8.95 10.83
N SER A 42 0.60 -8.26 11.17
CA SER A 42 0.95 -7.92 12.56
C SER A 42 0.20 -6.68 13.09
N GLN A 43 -0.41 -5.89 12.20
CA GLN A 43 -1.11 -4.63 12.48
C GLN A 43 -0.22 -3.55 13.13
N LYS A 44 1.11 -3.71 13.06
CA LYS A 44 2.09 -2.73 13.53
C LYS A 44 2.42 -1.75 12.42
N ILE A 45 2.68 -0.49 12.79
CA ILE A 45 3.27 0.50 11.89
C ILE A 45 4.66 0.00 11.48
N LEU A 46 5.00 0.16 10.20
CA LEU A 46 6.32 -0.23 9.71
C LEU A 46 7.41 0.65 10.37
N PRO A 47 8.59 0.09 10.68
CA PRO A 47 9.66 0.85 11.36
C PRO A 47 10.03 2.16 10.65
N GLU A 48 10.03 2.16 9.32
CA GLU A 48 10.28 3.31 8.46
C GLU A 48 9.29 4.48 8.64
N LEU A 49 8.15 4.23 9.28
CA LEU A 49 7.07 5.19 9.53
C LEU A 49 6.99 5.67 10.99
N VAL A 50 7.89 5.22 11.86
CA VAL A 50 7.95 5.71 13.24
C VAL A 50 8.34 7.20 13.23
N GLY A 51 7.50 8.06 13.82
CA GLY A 51 7.69 9.51 13.82
C GLY A 51 7.44 10.22 12.49
N LYS A 52 7.02 9.52 11.43
CA LYS A 52 6.79 10.10 10.09
C LYS A 52 5.34 10.00 9.64
N LEU A 53 4.93 10.93 8.78
CA LEU A 53 3.61 10.94 8.12
C LEU A 53 3.56 10.06 6.87
N TYR A 54 4.71 9.78 6.26
CA TYR A 54 4.85 8.86 5.15
C TYR A 54 6.29 8.35 5.05
N SER A 55 6.51 7.23 4.35
CA SER A 55 7.82 6.78 3.87
C SER A 55 7.84 6.82 2.34
N ASP A 56 9.03 7.02 1.79
CA ASP A 56 9.33 6.99 0.36
C ASP A 56 10.61 6.18 0.21
N SER A 57 10.52 5.03 -0.47
CA SER A 57 11.58 4.03 -0.54
C SER A 57 11.62 3.41 -1.93
N TYR A 58 12.72 2.80 -2.31
CA TYR A 58 12.81 1.97 -3.51
C TYR A 58 13.00 0.52 -3.09
N VAL A 59 12.23 -0.37 -3.71
CA VAL A 59 12.33 -1.82 -3.51
C VAL A 59 12.37 -2.45 -4.90
N ASP A 60 13.46 -3.12 -5.26
CA ASP A 60 13.67 -3.74 -6.58
C ASP A 60 13.36 -2.81 -7.77
N GLY A 61 13.79 -1.55 -7.66
CA GLY A 61 13.55 -0.51 -8.67
C GLY A 61 12.14 0.06 -8.70
N VAL A 62 11.21 -0.47 -7.90
CA VAL A 62 9.86 0.08 -7.70
C VAL A 62 9.92 1.16 -6.61
N ARG A 63 9.45 2.37 -6.91
CA ARG A 63 9.29 3.42 -5.88
C ARG A 63 8.05 3.11 -5.05
N VAL A 64 8.20 2.90 -3.75
CA VAL A 64 7.11 2.62 -2.83
C VAL A 64 6.93 3.78 -1.85
N ILE A 65 5.76 4.41 -1.93
CA ILE A 65 5.34 5.50 -1.06
C ILE A 65 4.29 4.94 -0.09
N ARG A 66 4.53 5.08 1.21
CA ARG A 66 3.58 4.60 2.22
C ARG A 66 3.10 5.74 3.10
N PRO A 67 1.86 6.23 2.96
CA PRO A 67 1.29 7.12 3.97
C PRO A 67 1.11 6.40 5.30
N ARG A 68 1.24 7.13 6.40
CA ARG A 68 0.95 6.62 7.74
C ARG A 68 -0.52 6.20 7.80
N SER A 69 -0.76 4.96 8.19
CA SER A 69 -2.11 4.39 8.30
C SER A 69 -2.46 4.05 9.76
N LEU A 70 -3.76 3.83 10.03
CA LEU A 70 -4.24 3.45 11.36
C LEU A 70 -3.81 2.03 11.73
N GLN A 71 -3.33 1.85 12.96
CA GLN A 71 -3.14 0.53 13.56
C GLN A 71 -4.50 -0.09 13.92
N LYS A 72 -4.52 -1.42 14.11
CA LYS A 72 -5.68 -2.15 14.64
C LYS A 72 -6.96 -2.03 13.81
N PHE A 73 -6.83 -1.84 12.48
CA PHE A 73 -7.96 -1.65 11.58
C PHE A 73 -8.93 -2.85 11.51
N ARG A 74 -8.51 -4.05 11.90
CA ARG A 74 -9.37 -5.24 11.88
C ARG A 74 -10.38 -5.32 13.02
N ARG A 75 -10.32 -4.41 14.01
CA ARG A 75 -11.09 -4.51 15.26
C ARG A 75 -12.61 -4.34 15.08
N SER A 76 -13.05 -3.49 14.16
CA SER A 76 -14.46 -3.32 13.83
C SER A 76 -14.65 -2.76 12.43
N PHE A 77 -15.87 -2.84 11.89
CA PHE A 77 -16.21 -2.24 10.59
C PHE A 77 -15.82 -0.75 10.51
N PHE A 78 -16.10 0.03 11.56
CA PHE A 78 -15.72 1.44 11.62
C PHE A 78 -14.20 1.66 11.60
N HIS A 79 -13.41 0.79 12.23
CA HIS A 79 -11.95 0.88 12.17
C HIS A 79 -11.42 0.57 10.76
N ARG A 80 -12.07 -0.34 10.04
CA ARG A 80 -11.75 -0.61 8.63
C ARG A 80 -12.05 0.62 7.78
N LEU A 81 -13.26 1.17 7.91
CA LEU A 81 -13.63 2.36 7.14
C LEU A 81 -12.72 3.56 7.43
N ALA A 82 -12.39 3.81 8.70
CA ALA A 82 -11.46 4.87 9.09
C ALA A 82 -10.05 4.64 8.53
N PHE A 83 -9.58 3.39 8.52
CA PHE A 83 -8.30 3.02 7.90
C PHE A 83 -8.30 3.31 6.40
N GLU A 84 -9.34 2.89 5.68
CA GLU A 84 -9.45 3.13 4.24
C GLU A 84 -9.53 4.62 3.93
N ALA A 85 -10.35 5.36 4.66
CA ALA A 85 -10.48 6.81 4.50
C ALA A 85 -9.15 7.52 4.74
N LEU A 86 -8.44 7.19 5.82
CA LEU A 86 -7.15 7.81 6.12
C LEU A 86 -6.09 7.43 5.08
N PHE A 87 -6.08 6.19 4.62
CA PHE A 87 -5.19 5.75 3.55
C PHE A 87 -5.44 6.52 2.26
N ALA A 88 -6.70 6.61 1.82
CA ALA A 88 -7.10 7.35 0.62
C ALA A 88 -6.73 8.84 0.71
N LEU A 89 -6.98 9.48 1.86
CA LEU A 89 -6.59 10.87 2.11
C LEU A 89 -5.06 11.04 2.09
N GLY A 90 -4.32 10.10 2.69
CA GLY A 90 -2.86 10.10 2.67
C GLY A 90 -2.30 9.96 1.26
N VAL A 91 -2.87 9.07 0.45
CA VAL A 91 -2.54 8.94 -0.97
C VAL A 91 -2.84 10.24 -1.71
N ALA A 92 -4.05 10.79 -1.55
CA ALA A 92 -4.46 12.01 -2.24
C ALA A 92 -3.51 13.18 -1.93
N ALA A 93 -3.10 13.32 -0.67
CA ALA A 93 -2.12 14.33 -0.26
C ALA A 93 -0.71 14.10 -0.84
N LEU A 94 -0.35 12.84 -1.13
CA LEU A 94 0.96 12.47 -1.67
C LEU A 94 0.99 12.35 -3.19
N LEU A 95 -0.16 12.41 -3.88
CA LEU A 95 -0.21 12.38 -5.35
C LEU A 95 0.60 13.50 -5.99
N PHE A 96 0.67 14.67 -5.34
CA PHE A 96 1.50 15.80 -5.80
C PHE A 96 3.01 15.48 -5.85
N LYS A 97 3.47 14.42 -5.17
CA LYS A 97 4.88 13.96 -5.19
C LYS A 97 5.20 12.98 -6.32
N VAL A 98 4.18 12.52 -7.03
CA VAL A 98 4.34 11.62 -8.16
C VAL A 98 4.44 12.46 -9.42
N LYS A 99 5.47 12.21 -10.24
CA LYS A 99 5.56 12.83 -11.57
C LYS A 99 4.37 12.38 -12.39
N ARG A 100 3.81 13.29 -13.19
CA ARG A 100 2.60 13.10 -14.02
C ARG A 100 2.48 11.66 -14.55
N PRO A 101 1.64 10.80 -13.92
CA PRO A 101 1.58 9.40 -14.30
C PRO A 101 0.81 9.25 -15.61
N ASP A 102 1.33 8.48 -16.55
CA ASP A 102 0.62 8.15 -17.80
C ASP A 102 -0.54 7.17 -17.55
N VAL A 103 -0.36 6.27 -16.57
CA VAL A 103 -1.32 5.24 -16.22
C VAL A 103 -1.47 5.11 -14.70
N VAL A 104 -2.73 5.13 -14.24
CA VAL A 104 -3.09 4.84 -12.86
C VAL A 104 -3.88 3.54 -12.81
N MET A 105 -3.42 2.62 -11.96
CA MET A 105 -4.09 1.35 -11.70
C MET A 105 -4.37 1.26 -10.20
N GLY A 106 -5.56 0.81 -9.83
CA GLY A 106 -5.92 0.51 -8.45
C GLY A 106 -6.23 -0.97 -8.32
N ALA A 107 -5.51 -1.67 -7.43
CA ALA A 107 -5.96 -2.97 -6.92
C ALA A 107 -6.69 -2.71 -5.59
N TYR A 108 -7.85 -3.31 -5.34
CA TYR A 108 -8.56 -3.14 -4.07
C TYR A 108 -9.32 -4.44 -3.75
N PRO A 109 -9.16 -5.03 -2.56
CA PRO A 109 -10.17 -5.92 -2.03
C PRO A 109 -11.25 -5.03 -1.37
N PRO A 110 -12.54 -5.24 -1.68
CA PRO A 110 -13.60 -4.45 -1.07
C PRO A 110 -13.55 -4.59 0.46
N ALA A 111 -13.46 -3.47 1.19
CA ALA A 111 -13.67 -3.44 2.64
C ALA A 111 -15.06 -3.96 3.05
N LEU A 112 -15.97 -4.05 2.08
CA LEU A 112 -17.35 -4.54 2.19
C LEU A 112 -17.47 -6.07 2.14
N LEU A 113 -16.45 -6.80 1.70
CA LEU A 113 -16.50 -8.26 1.78
C LEU A 113 -16.14 -8.70 3.21
N PRO A 114 -16.97 -9.53 3.86
CA PRO A 114 -16.57 -10.13 5.12
C PRO A 114 -15.27 -10.90 4.87
N GLN A 115 -14.22 -10.58 5.63
CA GLN A 115 -12.99 -11.37 5.66
C GLN A 115 -13.29 -12.70 6.37
N ILE A 116 -14.11 -13.54 5.72
CA ILE A 116 -14.38 -14.90 6.15
C ILE A 116 -13.11 -15.68 5.86
N GLY A 117 -12.46 -16.16 6.92
CA GLY A 117 -11.43 -17.19 6.95
C GLY A 117 -10.55 -17.35 5.70
N LEU A 118 -9.41 -16.69 5.69
CA LEU A 118 -8.19 -17.26 5.09
C LEU A 118 -7.22 -17.48 6.25
N ILE A 119 -7.41 -18.63 6.89
CA ILE A 119 -6.39 -19.35 7.66
C ILE A 119 -5.45 -19.99 6.63
#